data_AF-A0A7J7LF29-F1
#
_entry.id   AF-A0A7J7LF29-F1
#
_cell.length_a   1.000
_cell.length_b   1.000
_cell.length_c   1.000
_cell.angle_alpha   90.00
_cell.angle_beta   90.00
_cell.angle_gamma   90.00
#
_symmetry.space_group_name_H-M   'P 1'
#
loop_
_entity.id
_entity.type
_entity.pdbx_description
1 polymer ?
#
loop_
_entity_poly.entity_id
_entity_poly.type
_entity_poly.pdbx_seq_one_letter_code
_entity_poly.pdbx_strand_id
1 'polypeptide(L)'
;MLVHIIPELLSVKTRELFLKNKAAEPDREMGIIRTQEETGRHVRMLTHEIKSTFDRQTILKTTVVELGRTLTLDECALWMLTLTGLELQLSYILMLSTK
;
A
#
# COMPACT_ATOMS: atom_id res chain seq x y z
N MET A 1 39.82 37.20 38.59
CA MET A 1 38.68 36.28 38.86
C MET A 1 37.64 36.24 37.73
N LEU A 2 37.17 37.36 37.18
CA LEU A 2 36.18 37.37 36.07
C LEU A 2 36.61 36.63 34.80
N VAL A 3 37.92 36.63 34.48
CA VAL A 3 38.49 35.99 33.28
C VAL A 3 38.33 34.46 33.28
N HIS A 4 38.13 33.83 34.45
CA HIS A 4 37.92 32.38 34.55
C HIS A 4 36.43 31.99 34.56
N ILE A 5 35.54 32.91 34.96
CA ILE A 5 34.09 32.65 35.07
C ILE A 5 33.41 32.71 33.70
N ILE A 6 33.84 33.63 32.83
CA ILE A 6 33.26 33.79 31.49
C ILE A 6 33.42 32.52 30.64
N PRO A 7 34.62 31.89 30.54
CA PRO A 7 34.78 30.61 29.83
C PRO A 7 33.90 29.48 30.38
N GLU A 8 33.75 29.37 31.70
CA GLU A 8 32.90 28.35 32.32
C GLU A 8 31.43 28.56 31.96
N LEU A 9 30.92 29.79 32.04
CA LEU A 9 29.53 30.09 31.72
C LEU A 9 29.22 29.84 30.23
N LEU A 10 30.17 30.18 29.34
CA LEU A 10 30.06 29.86 27.91
C LEU A 10 30.04 28.35 27.67
N SER A 11 30.85 27.57 28.39
CA SER A 11 30.85 26.11 28.28
C SER A 11 29.51 25.50 28.70
N VAL A 12 28.91 26.00 29.79
CA VAL A 12 27.60 25.55 30.29
C VAL A 12 26.50 25.89 29.29
N LYS A 13 26.49 27.11 28.74
CA LYS A 13 25.55 27.54 27.70
C LYS A 13 25.65 26.67 26.44
N THR A 14 26.87 26.34 26.03
CA THR A 14 27.11 25.49 24.85
C THR A 14 26.59 24.07 25.09
N ARG A 15 26.83 23.50 26.27
CA ARG A 15 26.33 22.18 26.66
C ARG A 15 24.80 22.18 26.77
N GLU A 16 24.20 23.21 27.34
CA GLU A 16 22.74 23.36 27.42
C GLU A 16 22.11 23.37 26.03
N LEU A 17 22.66 24.15 25.10
CA LEU A 17 22.17 24.20 23.72
C LEU A 17 22.32 22.84 23.02
N PHE A 18 23.47 22.18 23.19
CA PHE A 18 23.71 20.85 22.64
C PHE A 18 22.69 19.82 23.16
N LEU A 19 22.42 19.81 24.47
CA LEU A 19 21.47 18.90 25.09
C LEU A 19 20.03 19.17 24.63
N LYS A 20 19.64 20.44 24.48
CA LYS A 20 18.32 20.82 23.93
C LYS A 20 18.14 20.33 22.50
N ASN A 21 19.15 20.51 21.65
CA ASN A 21 19.09 20.03 20.27
C ASN A 21 19.03 18.49 20.21
N LYS A 22 19.83 17.80 21.04
CA LYS A 22 19.81 16.34 21.14
C LYS A 22 18.47 15.79 21.63
N ALA A 23 17.79 16.49 22.54
CA ALA A 23 16.47 16.09 23.03
C ALA A 23 15.37 16.28 21.98
N ALA A 24 15.50 17.26 21.07
CA ALA A 24 14.51 17.54 20.04
C ALA A 24 14.63 16.63 18.79
N GLU A 25 15.81 16.03 18.55
CA GLU A 25 16.04 15.09 17.43
C GLU A 25 15.08 13.87 17.48
N PRO A 26 14.98 13.12 18.60
CA PRO A 26 14.06 12.00 18.73
C PRO A 26 12.60 12.37 18.50
N ASP A 27 12.14 13.52 19.00
CA ASP A 27 10.74 13.96 18.83
C ASP A 27 10.41 14.21 17.36
N ARG A 28 11.34 14.79 16.61
CA ARG A 28 11.18 14.99 15.17
C ARG A 28 11.17 13.66 14.42
N GLU A 29 12.08 12.75 14.74
CA GLU A 29 12.13 11.42 14.12
C GLU A 29 10.87 10.61 14.41
N MET A 30 10.38 10.64 15.66
CA MET A 30 9.10 10.02 16.03
C MET A 30 7.92 10.65 15.28
N GLY A 31 7.92 11.97 15.09
CA GLY A 31 6.91 12.67 14.27
C GLY A 31 6.87 12.14 12.84
N ILE A 32 8.03 11.98 12.20
CA ILE A 32 8.14 11.41 10.85
C ILE A 32 7.65 9.96 10.85
N ILE A 33 8.09 9.12 11.80
CA ILE A 33 7.68 7.71 11.87
C ILE A 33 6.16 7.57 12.02
N ARG A 34 5.52 8.38 12.89
CA ARG A 34 4.06 8.37 13.07
C ARG A 34 3.32 8.72 11.79
N THR A 35 3.72 9.80 11.12
CA THR A 35 3.08 10.20 9.86
C THR A 35 3.22 9.14 8.77
N GLN A 36 4.37 8.47 8.69
CA GLN A 36 4.58 7.35 7.76
C GLN A 36 3.72 6.13 8.13
N GLU A 37 3.62 5.81 9.42
CA GLU A 37 2.79 4.69 9.88
C GLU A 37 1.30 4.93 9.58
N GLU A 38 0.79 6.12 9.89
CA GLU A 38 -0.58 6.54 9.57
C GLU A 38 -0.84 6.51 8.07
N THR A 39 0.08 7.05 7.26
CA THR A 39 -0.02 6.98 5.79
C THR A 39 -0.06 5.53 5.32
N GLY A 40 0.81 4.68 5.85
CA GLY A 40 0.83 3.25 5.54
C GLY A 40 -0.48 2.54 5.93
N ARG A 41 -1.09 2.91 7.06
CA ARG A 41 -2.41 2.40 7.48
C ARG A 41 -3.50 2.82 6.50
N HIS A 42 -3.55 4.08 6.10
CA HIS A 42 -4.52 4.57 5.12
C HIS A 42 -4.37 3.89 3.76
N VAL A 43 -3.14 3.74 3.26
CA VAL A 43 -2.88 3.03 1.99
C VAL A 43 -3.34 1.58 2.07
N ARG A 44 -3.05 0.88 3.18
CA ARG A 44 -3.51 -0.51 3.37
C ARG A 44 -5.02 -0.62 3.43
N MET A 45 -5.68 0.29 4.15
CA MET A 45 -7.15 0.35 4.24
C MET A 45 -7.77 0.54 2.86
N LEU A 46 -7.31 1.56 2.12
CA LEU A 46 -7.82 1.86 0.78
C LEU A 46 -7.55 0.71 -0.20
N THR A 47 -6.36 0.11 -0.15
CA THR A 47 -6.03 -1.06 -0.99
C THR A 47 -6.97 -2.23 -0.69
N HIS A 48 -7.32 -2.45 0.57
CA HIS A 48 -8.26 -3.50 0.96
C HIS A 48 -9.67 -3.21 0.44
N GLU A 49 -10.16 -1.98 0.57
CA GLU A 49 -11.47 -1.56 0.08
C GLU A 49 -11.58 -1.64 -1.46
N ILE A 50 -10.53 -1.24 -2.18
CA ILE A 50 -10.47 -1.41 -3.64
C ILE A 50 -10.52 -2.91 -3.99
N LYS A 51 -9.73 -3.75 -3.33
CA LYS A 51 -9.73 -5.20 -3.60
C LYS A 51 -11.06 -5.86 -3.24
N SER A 52 -11.76 -5.40 -2.21
CA SER A 52 -13.03 -5.97 -1.78
C SER A 52 -14.21 -5.53 -2.66
N THR A 53 -14.16 -4.33 -3.23
CA THR A 53 -15.16 -3.84 -4.20
C THR A 53 -15.01 -4.49 -5.57
N PHE A 54 -13.82 -4.97 -5.90
CA PHE A 54 -13.57 -5.78 -7.09
C PHE A 54 -14.05 -7.24 -6.90
N ASP A 55 -15.29 -7.52 -7.32
CA ASP A 55 -15.78 -8.89 -7.35
C ASP A 55 -15.05 -9.72 -8.42
N ARG A 56 -14.27 -10.72 -7.99
CA ARG A 56 -13.50 -11.62 -8.86
C ARG A 56 -14.38 -12.22 -9.96
N GLN A 57 -15.61 -12.61 -9.63
CA GLN A 57 -16.51 -13.22 -10.61
C GLN A 57 -16.92 -12.21 -11.68
N THR A 58 -17.22 -10.97 -11.28
CA THR A 58 -17.54 -9.86 -12.19
C THR A 58 -16.36 -9.52 -13.10
N ILE A 59 -15.12 -9.42 -12.58
CA ILE A 59 -13.94 -9.16 -13.42
C ILE A 59 -13.78 -10.26 -14.47
N LEU A 60 -13.81 -11.52 -14.03
CA LEU A 60 -13.60 -12.67 -14.91
C LEU A 60 -14.70 -12.75 -15.97
N LYS A 61 -15.96 -12.61 -15.58
CA LYS A 61 -17.11 -12.60 -16.49
C LYS A 61 -16.99 -11.49 -17.53
N THR A 62 -16.77 -10.25 -17.10
CA THR A 62 -16.66 -9.10 -18.00
C THR A 62 -15.48 -9.26 -18.94
N THR A 63 -14.32 -9.72 -18.45
CA THR A 63 -13.14 -9.96 -19.28
C THR A 63 -13.41 -11.00 -20.37
N VAL A 64 -14.04 -12.13 -20.03
CA VAL A 64 -14.36 -13.19 -21.00
C VAL A 64 -15.35 -12.69 -22.07
N VAL A 65 -16.37 -11.92 -21.66
CA VAL A 65 -17.33 -11.32 -22.59
C VAL A 65 -16.66 -10.35 -23.56
N GLU A 66 -15.86 -9.42 -23.05
CA GLU A 66 -15.23 -8.39 -23.89
C GLU A 66 -14.13 -8.97 -24.79
N LEU A 67 -13.38 -9.98 -24.32
CA LEU A 67 -12.43 -10.71 -25.16
C LEU A 67 -13.15 -11.48 -26.27
N GLY A 68 -14.22 -12.20 -25.94
CA GLY A 68 -14.98 -12.94 -26.94
C GLY A 68 -15.54 -12.04 -28.04
N ARG A 69 -16.06 -10.86 -27.66
CA ARG A 69 -16.51 -9.84 -28.62
C ARG A 69 -15.37 -9.28 -29.47
N THR A 70 -14.26 -8.90 -28.84
CA THR A 70 -13.10 -8.29 -29.52
C THR A 70 -12.47 -9.24 -30.53
N LEU A 71 -12.43 -10.53 -30.20
CA LEU A 71 -11.87 -11.59 -31.05
C LEU A 71 -12.91 -12.27 -31.94
N THR A 72 -14.17 -11.79 -31.94
CA THR A 72 -15.28 -12.33 -32.72
C THR A 72 -15.44 -13.85 -32.57
N LEU A 73 -15.36 -14.35 -31.33
CA LEU A 73 -15.50 -15.76 -31.01
C LEU A 73 -16.97 -16.11 -30.80
N ASP A 74 -17.42 -17.26 -31.33
CA ASP A 74 -18.79 -17.76 -31.13
C ASP A 74 -19.01 -18.33 -29.72
N GLU A 75 -17.95 -18.86 -29.10
CA GLU A 75 -17.99 -19.42 -27.76
C GLU A 75 -16.71 -19.07 -27.00
N CYS A 76 -16.84 -18.80 -25.70
CA CYS A 76 -15.74 -18.60 -24.78
C CYS A 76 -15.98 -19.38 -23.49
N ALA A 77 -14.97 -20.12 -23.03
CA ALA A 77 -15.00 -20.84 -21.76
C ALA A 77 -13.80 -20.45 -20.90
N LEU A 78 -14.04 -20.18 -19.62
CA LEU A 78 -13.01 -19.87 -18.64
C LEU A 78 -12.80 -21.07 -17.71
N TRP A 79 -11.61 -21.62 -17.75
CA TRP A 79 -11.14 -22.69 -16.86
C TRP A 79 -10.18 -22.08 -15.85
N MET A 80 -10.43 -22.34 -14.57
CA MET A 80 -9.58 -21.87 -13.48
C MET A 80 -9.01 -23.07 -12.73
N LEU A 81 -7.76 -22.97 -12.30
CA LEU A 81 -7.17 -23.94 -11.41
C LEU A 81 -7.88 -23.92 -10.05
N THR A 82 -8.07 -25.10 -9.46
CA THR A 82 -8.50 -25.23 -8.06
C THR A 82 -7.45 -24.67 -7.11
N LEU A 83 -7.81 -24.45 -5.84
CA LEU A 83 -6.88 -23.95 -4.81
C LEU A 83 -5.62 -24.82 -4.65
N THR A 84 -5.72 -26.12 -4.94
CA THR A 84 -4.60 -27.06 -4.90
C THR A 84 -3.74 -27.02 -6.17
N GLY A 85 -4.20 -26.36 -7.23
CA GLY A 85 -3.49 -26.24 -8.51
C GLY A 85 -3.45 -27.52 -9.35
N LEU A 86 -4.19 -28.56 -8.93
CA LEU A 86 -4.11 -29.89 -9.55
C LEU A 86 -5.22 -30.14 -10.57
N GLU A 87 -6.32 -29.40 -10.48
CA GLU A 87 -7.50 -29.61 -11.33
C GLU A 87 -7.96 -28.30 -11.96
N LEU A 88 -8.48 -28.38 -13.18
CA LEU A 88 -9.15 -27.28 -13.84
C LEU A 88 -10.65 -27.38 -13.61
N GLN A 89 -11.23 -26.33 -13.05
CA GLN A 89 -12.66 -26.16 -12.89
C GLN A 89 -13.19 -25.14 -13.89
N LEU A 90 -14.21 -25.56 -14.64
CA LEU A 90 -14.97 -24.66 -15.50
C LEU A 90 -15.68 -23.61 -14.63
N SER A 91 -15.31 -22.35 -14.81
CA SER A 91 -15.84 -21.23 -14.03
C SER A 91 -16.94 -20.46 -14.77
N TYR A 92 -16.84 -20.36 -16.09
CA TYR A 92 -17.81 -19.62 -16.91
C TYR A 92 -17.83 -20.14 -18.35
N ILE A 93 -19.01 -20.23 -18.96
CA ILE A 93 -19.20 -20.43 -20.41
C ILE A 93 -20.04 -19.27 -20.93
N LEU A 94 -19.65 -18.75 -22.07
CA LEU A 94 -20.38 -17.76 -22.83
C LEU A 94 -20.54 -18.25 -24.26
N MET A 95 -21.79 -18.34 -24.72
CA MET A 95 -22.11 -18.48 -26.14
C MET A 95 -22.46 -17.09 -26.68
N LEU A 96 -21.59 -16.55 -27.51
CA LEU A 96 -21.80 -15.29 -28.21
C LEU A 96 -22.52 -15.62 -29.51
N SER A 97 -23.86 -15.60 -29.48
CA SER A 97 -24.65 -15.80 -30.69
C SER A 97 -24.35 -14.66 -31.67
N THR A 98 -23.55 -14.97 -32.68
CA THR A 98 -23.39 -14.19 -33.89
C THR A 98 -24.70 -14.32 -34.67
N LYS A 99 -25.43 -13.21 -34.80
CA LYS A 99 -26.53 -13.06 -35.76
C LYS A 99 -25.96 -12.62 -37.09
#